data_AF-A0A1B9F1S3-F1
#
_entry.id   AF-A0A1B9F1S3-F1
#
_cell.length_a   1.000
_cell.length_b   1.000
_cell.length_c   1.000
_cell.angle_alpha   90.00
_cell.angle_beta   90.00
_cell.angle_gamma   90.00
#
_symmetry.space_group_name_H-M   'P 1'
#
loop_
_entity.id
_entity.type
_entity.pdbx_description
1 polymer ?
#
loop_
_entity_poly.entity_id
_entity_poly.type
_entity_poly.pdbx_seq_one_letter_code
_entity_poly.pdbx_strand_id
1 'polypeptide(L)'
;MTEKIKGGSGAASVDVVIVGAGFAGLTAAERLVDMGVSVLVLEGRDRVGGRSFSGEVAGVKVDLGATWVAERHTAVLDLAKRLGCSTTGQFHEGLNVLWMAGQRRTWTGTMPTVDPVDLENLGRVQAAMDELLATIDVDAAWNSPDAEKLDSISFGEWLDQQQAAPSTRALMTIASKVQWGCNPGEVSLLHVLRYIQAVGGLDHMLAVEGGQQQDRITETTQEIANRLAEKLGDRVVLDTRVRQISQDDDGVTVHTDSAVISAKYVIVTAAPEHRSSIEFLPALPEKTEGLTRTWPMGALSKAFVAYDKPFWRAEGLSGEALMDTGTAFITFDVTPDNGPGILMVFCAPRVYDGFDPETRRSRVVQQLVDLYGPQAANPIDYVDHCWGAEPFAPGGPHPAVGPYAVTSYGSALTEPHGRVHWSGTETAGEWVGTLNGAVLTGLRTAEQVAQRLGVEGASE
;
A
#
# COMPACT_ATOMS: atom_id res chain seq x y z
N MET A 1 -20.35 10.54 22.35
CA MET A 1 -20.32 11.83 21.61
C MET A 1 -21.18 11.83 20.34
N THR A 2 -21.67 10.67 19.88
CA THR A 2 -22.70 10.55 18.82
C THR A 2 -23.98 11.34 19.11
N GLU A 3 -24.35 11.51 20.37
CA GLU A 3 -25.46 12.41 20.77
C GLU A 3 -25.06 13.89 20.81
N LYS A 4 -23.77 14.24 21.01
CA LYS A 4 -23.31 15.64 20.99
C LYS A 4 -23.16 16.20 19.57
N ILE A 5 -22.99 15.34 18.58
CA ILE A 5 -23.02 15.73 17.16
C ILE A 5 -24.48 15.79 16.65
N LYS A 6 -25.40 15.02 17.25
CA LYS A 6 -26.83 15.02 16.88
C LYS A 6 -27.71 16.00 17.68
N GLY A 7 -27.19 16.61 18.74
CA GLY A 7 -27.97 17.43 19.68
C GLY A 7 -27.31 18.76 20.00
N GLY A 8 -27.39 19.71 19.07
CA GLY A 8 -26.99 21.10 19.31
C GLY A 8 -26.66 21.81 18.00
N SER A 9 -27.36 22.89 17.68
CA SER A 9 -27.14 23.73 16.50
C SER A 9 -25.85 24.57 16.57
N GLY A 10 -24.78 24.03 17.14
CA GLY A 10 -23.45 24.65 17.18
C GLY A 10 -22.47 23.79 16.41
N ALA A 11 -21.91 24.33 15.33
CA ALA A 11 -20.84 23.67 14.58
C ALA A 11 -19.71 23.26 15.53
N ALA A 12 -19.29 21.99 15.49
CA ALA A 12 -18.09 21.58 16.20
C ALA A 12 -16.90 22.32 15.59
N SER A 13 -16.14 23.05 16.42
CA SER A 13 -14.94 23.78 16.00
C SER A 13 -13.71 23.13 16.59
N VAL A 14 -12.74 22.78 15.75
CA VAL A 14 -11.41 22.25 16.13
C VAL A 14 -10.32 23.02 15.39
N ASP A 15 -9.06 22.82 15.73
CA ASP A 15 -7.96 23.45 14.99
C ASP A 15 -7.73 22.73 13.66
N VAL A 16 -7.73 21.38 13.69
CA VAL A 16 -7.45 20.56 12.50
C VAL A 16 -8.48 19.44 12.35
N VAL A 17 -9.05 19.32 11.15
CA VAL A 17 -9.75 18.11 10.72
C VAL A 17 -8.80 17.23 9.92
N ILE A 18 -8.84 15.92 10.15
CA ILE A 18 -8.09 14.93 9.36
C ILE A 18 -9.09 14.03 8.64
N VAL A 19 -8.96 13.94 7.33
CA VAL A 19 -9.83 13.11 6.48
C VAL A 19 -9.12 11.80 6.17
N GLY A 20 -9.63 10.71 6.77
CA GLY A 20 -9.13 9.34 6.68
C GLY A 20 -8.38 8.90 7.94
N ALA A 21 -8.78 7.75 8.50
CA ALA A 21 -8.17 7.08 9.65
C ALA A 21 -7.25 5.92 9.22
N GLY A 22 -6.51 6.11 8.13
CA GLY A 22 -5.34 5.29 7.81
C GLY A 22 -4.13 5.68 8.67
N PHE A 23 -3.00 4.98 8.51
CA PHE A 23 -1.77 5.24 9.29
C PHE A 23 -1.31 6.71 9.23
N ALA A 24 -1.34 7.34 8.05
CA ALA A 24 -0.96 8.75 7.93
C ALA A 24 -1.88 9.68 8.73
N GLY A 25 -3.19 9.43 8.72
CA GLY A 25 -4.15 10.26 9.43
C GLY A 25 -4.11 10.07 10.94
N LEU A 26 -4.02 8.83 11.40
CA LEU A 26 -3.93 8.51 12.83
C LEU A 26 -2.62 9.03 13.44
N THR A 27 -1.48 8.86 12.74
CA THR A 27 -0.20 9.38 13.20
C THR A 27 -0.17 10.91 13.19
N ALA A 28 -0.74 11.56 12.16
CA ALA A 28 -0.89 13.02 12.15
C ALA A 28 -1.74 13.51 13.33
N ALA A 29 -2.83 12.79 13.65
CA ALA A 29 -3.68 13.10 14.79
C ALA A 29 -2.93 12.99 16.12
N GLU A 30 -2.20 11.88 16.34
CA GLU A 30 -1.37 11.68 17.54
C GLU A 30 -0.38 12.83 17.70
N ARG A 31 0.39 13.14 16.65
CA ARG A 31 1.41 14.20 16.69
C ARG A 31 0.82 15.58 17.00
N LEU A 32 -0.29 15.94 16.36
CA LEU A 32 -0.97 17.21 16.62
C LEU A 32 -1.53 17.28 18.05
N VAL A 33 -2.12 16.20 18.55
CA VAL A 33 -2.62 16.12 19.94
C VAL A 33 -1.49 16.26 20.95
N ASP A 34 -0.33 15.63 20.71
CA ASP A 34 0.86 15.75 21.55
C ASP A 34 1.40 17.20 21.57
N MET A 35 1.14 17.99 20.52
CA MET A 35 1.45 19.42 20.44
C MET A 35 0.34 20.32 21.02
N GLY A 36 -0.70 19.75 21.63
CA GLY A 36 -1.81 20.50 22.23
C GLY A 36 -2.82 21.05 21.23
N VAL A 37 -2.78 20.61 19.97
CA VAL A 37 -3.72 21.03 18.91
C VAL A 37 -5.00 20.20 19.03
N SER A 38 -6.17 20.85 18.92
CA SER A 38 -7.45 20.14 18.91
C SER A 38 -7.72 19.52 17.53
N VAL A 39 -8.00 18.21 17.50
CA VAL A 39 -8.10 17.43 16.26
C VAL A 39 -9.37 16.61 16.23
N LEU A 40 -9.95 16.47 15.04
CA LEU A 40 -10.99 15.49 14.74
C LEU A 40 -10.60 14.68 13.49
N VAL A 41 -10.59 13.35 13.60
CA VAL A 41 -10.34 12.42 12.49
C VAL A 41 -11.68 11.89 12.00
N LEU A 42 -11.95 12.05 10.70
CA LEU A 42 -13.17 11.63 10.04
C LEU A 42 -12.85 10.48 9.09
N GLU A 43 -13.42 9.31 9.36
CA GLU A 43 -13.26 8.10 8.55
C GLU A 43 -14.60 7.73 7.93
N GLY A 44 -14.61 7.46 6.63
CA GLY A 44 -15.86 7.14 5.92
C GLY A 44 -16.28 5.68 6.03
N ARG A 45 -15.37 4.79 6.45
CA ARG A 45 -15.71 3.40 6.80
C ARG A 45 -16.12 3.27 8.27
N ASP A 46 -16.63 2.09 8.60
CA ASP A 46 -16.92 1.59 9.95
C ASP A 46 -15.66 1.07 10.68
N ARG A 47 -14.47 1.31 10.14
CA ARG A 47 -13.19 0.81 10.65
C ARG A 47 -12.03 1.76 10.36
N VAL A 48 -10.99 1.69 11.18
CA VAL A 48 -9.70 2.34 10.92
C VAL A 48 -8.73 1.44 10.14
N GLY A 49 -7.57 1.97 9.78
CA GLY A 49 -6.44 1.24 9.17
C GLY A 49 -6.30 1.46 7.66
N GLY A 50 -7.35 1.92 6.98
CA GLY A 50 -7.32 2.17 5.54
C GLY A 50 -6.98 0.92 4.74
N ARG A 51 -5.83 0.93 4.04
CA ARG A 51 -5.27 -0.19 3.26
C ARG A 51 -4.62 -1.29 4.11
N SER A 52 -4.55 -1.10 5.41
CA SER A 52 -4.29 -2.16 6.39
C SER A 52 -5.65 -2.65 6.89
N PHE A 53 -5.95 -3.92 6.60
CA PHE A 53 -7.22 -4.55 6.92
C PHE A 53 -7.00 -6.01 7.26
N SER A 54 -7.63 -6.46 8.34
CA SER A 54 -7.47 -7.81 8.87
C SER A 54 -8.73 -8.62 8.64
N GLY A 55 -8.52 -9.89 8.32
CA GLY A 55 -9.56 -10.91 8.24
C GLY A 55 -9.24 -12.07 9.18
N GLU A 56 -9.99 -13.15 9.03
CA GLU A 56 -9.78 -14.39 9.77
C GLU A 56 -9.90 -15.57 8.81
N VAL A 57 -9.05 -16.58 9.01
CA VAL A 57 -9.14 -17.87 8.32
C VAL A 57 -8.80 -18.98 9.31
N ALA A 58 -9.66 -19.99 9.45
CA ALA A 58 -9.53 -21.08 10.40
C ALA A 58 -9.22 -20.62 11.85
N GLY A 59 -9.84 -19.51 12.29
CA GLY A 59 -9.62 -18.93 13.61
C GLY A 59 -8.32 -18.15 13.79
N VAL A 60 -7.56 -17.91 12.72
CA VAL A 60 -6.31 -17.15 12.73
C VAL A 60 -6.51 -15.80 12.05
N LYS A 61 -6.12 -14.70 12.71
CA LYS A 61 -6.13 -13.36 12.10
C LYS A 61 -5.09 -13.27 10.99
N VAL A 62 -5.45 -12.65 9.86
CA VAL A 62 -4.59 -12.49 8.68
C VAL A 62 -4.71 -11.09 8.08
N ASP A 63 -3.63 -10.59 7.49
CA ASP A 63 -3.60 -9.29 6.81
C ASP A 63 -4.16 -9.37 5.38
N LEU A 64 -5.46 -9.10 5.22
CA LEU A 64 -6.11 -8.93 3.91
C LEU A 64 -5.56 -7.70 3.15
N GLY A 65 -4.98 -6.73 3.86
CA GLY A 65 -4.32 -5.54 3.34
C GLY A 65 -2.80 -5.61 3.35
N ALA A 66 -2.12 -4.53 3.74
CA ALA A 66 -0.67 -4.51 3.96
C ALA A 66 -0.25 -5.61 4.97
N THR A 67 0.82 -6.35 4.68
CA THR A 67 1.23 -7.52 5.50
C THR A 67 2.61 -7.36 6.13
N TRP A 68 3.55 -6.78 5.39
CA TRP A 68 4.96 -6.79 5.79
C TRP A 68 5.46 -5.45 6.31
N VAL A 69 6.46 -5.57 7.18
CA VAL A 69 7.36 -4.50 7.63
C VAL A 69 8.80 -4.98 7.44
N ALA A 70 9.70 -4.04 7.13
CA ALA A 70 11.12 -4.31 6.94
C ALA A 70 11.92 -3.68 8.08
N GLU A 71 13.16 -4.14 8.31
CA GLU A 71 14.04 -3.58 9.33
C GLU A 71 14.20 -2.05 9.20
N ARG A 72 14.29 -1.56 7.95
CA ARG A 72 14.42 -0.13 7.63
C ARG A 72 13.14 0.68 7.85
N HIS A 73 12.00 0.04 8.15
CA HIS A 73 10.73 0.70 8.41
C HIS A 73 10.63 1.21 9.86
N THR A 74 11.59 2.04 10.26
CA THR A 74 11.81 2.44 11.65
C THR A 74 10.60 3.17 12.27
N ALA A 75 9.90 4.02 11.53
CA ALA A 75 8.79 4.81 12.07
C ALA A 75 7.55 3.95 12.39
N VAL A 76 7.18 3.01 11.51
CA VAL A 76 6.07 2.09 11.79
C VAL A 76 6.45 1.04 12.83
N LEU A 77 7.72 0.58 12.86
CA LEU A 77 8.21 -0.34 13.89
C LEU A 77 8.23 0.32 15.28
N ASP A 78 8.66 1.58 15.38
CA ASP A 78 8.55 2.34 16.63
C ASP A 78 7.10 2.49 17.08
N LEU A 79 6.21 2.88 16.16
CA LEU A 79 4.78 3.00 16.45
C LEU A 79 4.18 1.66 16.93
N ALA A 80 4.48 0.56 16.26
CA ALA A 80 4.06 -0.78 16.64
C ALA A 80 4.54 -1.13 18.06
N LYS A 81 5.82 -0.87 18.36
CA LYS A 81 6.42 -1.11 19.68
C LYS A 81 5.77 -0.25 20.77
N ARG A 82 5.54 1.04 20.52
CA ARG A 82 4.86 1.95 21.48
C ARG A 82 3.43 1.50 21.81
N LEU A 83 2.76 0.87 20.85
CA LEU A 83 1.40 0.33 21.00
C LEU A 83 1.39 -1.14 21.44
N GLY A 84 2.56 -1.74 21.72
CA GLY A 84 2.69 -3.11 22.21
C GLY A 84 2.36 -4.20 21.19
N CYS A 85 2.50 -3.92 19.89
CA CYS A 85 2.40 -4.93 18.84
C CYS A 85 3.77 -5.61 18.63
N SER A 86 3.75 -6.90 18.29
CA SER A 86 4.98 -7.69 18.14
C SER A 86 5.23 -8.07 16.68
N THR A 87 6.49 -8.27 16.29
CA THR A 87 6.84 -8.79 14.97
C THR A 87 7.10 -10.28 14.99
N THR A 88 6.88 -10.94 13.85
CA THR A 88 7.28 -12.32 13.58
C THR A 88 7.92 -12.40 12.19
N GLY A 89 8.97 -13.20 12.05
CA GLY A 89 9.67 -13.35 10.79
C GLY A 89 8.79 -14.01 9.72
N GLN A 90 8.94 -13.57 8.47
CA GLN A 90 8.37 -14.26 7.32
C GLN A 90 9.06 -15.62 7.16
N PHE A 91 8.28 -16.70 7.21
CA PHE A 91 8.84 -18.03 6.99
C PHE A 91 9.36 -18.13 5.55
N HIS A 92 10.61 -18.56 5.39
CA HIS A 92 11.30 -18.68 4.10
C HIS A 92 12.24 -19.89 4.02
N GLU A 93 12.20 -20.81 4.98
CA GLU A 93 13.05 -22.00 4.97
C GLU A 93 12.54 -23.05 3.97
N GLY A 94 13.44 -23.60 3.15
CA GLY A 94 13.13 -24.63 2.17
C GLY A 94 13.27 -24.16 0.73
N LEU A 95 12.74 -24.94 -0.20
CA LEU A 95 12.74 -24.63 -1.63
C LEU A 95 11.49 -23.82 -2.01
N ASN A 96 11.69 -22.79 -2.81
CA ASN A 96 10.60 -22.03 -3.43
C ASN A 96 10.10 -22.77 -4.68
N VAL A 97 8.86 -22.54 -5.11
CA VAL A 97 8.22 -23.25 -6.24
C VAL A 97 7.94 -22.35 -7.42
N LEU A 98 8.50 -22.65 -8.59
CA LEU A 98 8.32 -21.87 -9.82
C LEU A 98 7.38 -22.61 -10.77
N TRP A 99 6.32 -21.94 -11.22
CA TRP A 99 5.51 -22.40 -12.34
C TRP A 99 5.68 -21.47 -13.53
N MET A 100 6.40 -21.94 -14.55
CA MET A 100 6.71 -21.17 -15.75
C MET A 100 6.48 -22.01 -16.99
N ALA A 101 5.80 -21.46 -17.99
CA ALA A 101 5.50 -22.14 -19.24
C ALA A 101 4.89 -23.54 -19.06
N GLY A 102 4.03 -23.71 -18.04
CA GLY A 102 3.37 -24.99 -17.71
C GLY A 102 4.28 -26.03 -17.05
N GLN A 103 5.48 -25.66 -16.61
CA GLN A 103 6.40 -26.55 -15.91
C GLN A 103 6.63 -26.08 -14.47
N ARG A 104 6.54 -27.03 -13.54
CA ARG A 104 6.93 -26.84 -12.15
C ARG A 104 8.43 -27.08 -11.95
N ARG A 105 9.11 -26.13 -11.30
CA ARG A 105 10.51 -26.22 -10.86
C ARG A 105 10.64 -25.71 -9.43
N THR A 106 11.82 -25.85 -8.85
CA THR A 106 12.14 -25.31 -7.54
C THR A 106 13.39 -24.44 -7.60
N TRP A 107 13.49 -23.41 -6.75
CA TRP A 107 14.68 -22.57 -6.63
C TRP A 107 14.98 -22.20 -5.18
N THR A 108 16.15 -21.60 -4.96
CA THR A 108 16.58 -21.01 -3.68
C THR A 108 17.07 -19.59 -3.92
N GLY A 109 16.90 -18.71 -2.93
CA GLY A 109 17.32 -17.30 -3.01
C GLY A 109 16.22 -16.37 -3.53
N THR A 110 16.53 -15.09 -3.62
CA THR A 110 15.56 -14.01 -3.90
C THR A 110 14.86 -14.15 -5.25
N MET A 111 15.58 -14.60 -6.27
CA MET A 111 15.07 -14.70 -7.64
C MET A 111 15.29 -16.12 -8.19
N PRO A 112 14.35 -16.64 -9.00
CA PRO A 112 14.55 -17.94 -9.63
C PRO A 112 15.80 -17.93 -10.50
N THR A 113 16.71 -18.87 -10.22
CA THR A 113 17.86 -19.12 -11.09
C THR A 113 17.39 -19.89 -12.31
N VAL A 114 17.35 -19.17 -13.42
CA VAL A 114 17.12 -19.72 -14.77
C VAL A 114 18.47 -19.98 -15.46
N ASP A 115 18.45 -20.46 -16.70
CA ASP A 115 19.63 -20.82 -17.50
C ASP A 115 20.74 -19.73 -17.39
N PRO A 116 22.05 -20.06 -17.40
CA PRO A 116 23.12 -19.07 -17.35
C PRO A 116 22.95 -17.84 -18.26
N VAL A 117 22.34 -18.02 -19.44
CA VAL A 117 22.02 -16.92 -20.37
C VAL A 117 20.99 -15.94 -19.80
N ASP A 118 20.00 -16.45 -19.08
CA ASP A 118 18.97 -15.64 -18.43
C ASP A 118 19.54 -14.84 -17.24
N LEU A 119 20.52 -15.40 -16.50
CA LEU A 119 21.21 -14.69 -15.43
C LEU A 119 22.02 -13.48 -15.95
N GLU A 120 22.73 -13.65 -17.07
CA GLU A 120 23.43 -12.53 -17.72
C GLU A 120 22.46 -11.45 -18.20
N ASN A 121 21.32 -11.85 -18.80
CA ASN A 121 20.30 -10.91 -19.24
C ASN A 121 19.71 -10.12 -18.07
N LEU A 122 19.33 -10.81 -16.99
CA LEU A 122 18.80 -10.17 -15.78
C LEU A 122 19.82 -9.20 -15.18
N GLY A 123 21.06 -9.63 -14.99
CA GLY A 123 22.13 -8.79 -14.43
C GLY A 123 22.40 -7.53 -15.25
N ARG A 124 22.35 -7.63 -16.60
CA ARG A 124 22.48 -6.47 -17.48
C ARG A 124 21.28 -5.51 -17.36
N VAL A 125 20.06 -6.02 -17.31
CA VAL A 125 18.85 -5.18 -17.14
C VAL A 125 18.88 -4.50 -15.77
N GLN A 126 19.30 -5.21 -14.72
CA GLN A 126 19.45 -4.67 -13.37
C GLN A 126 20.52 -3.56 -13.32
N ALA A 127 21.70 -3.79 -13.88
CA ALA A 127 22.75 -2.77 -13.93
C ALA A 127 22.29 -1.49 -14.66
N ALA A 128 21.58 -1.63 -15.79
CA ALA A 128 21.00 -0.49 -16.50
C ALA A 128 19.91 0.24 -15.68
N MET A 129 19.17 -0.48 -14.83
CA MET A 129 18.22 0.13 -13.90
C MET A 129 18.95 0.89 -12.79
N ASP A 130 19.98 0.31 -12.19
CA ASP A 130 20.75 0.90 -11.10
C ASP A 130 21.41 2.24 -11.51
N GLU A 131 21.91 2.32 -12.74
CA GLU A 131 22.41 3.58 -13.31
C GLU A 131 21.34 4.68 -13.35
N LEU A 132 20.10 4.32 -13.69
CA LEU A 132 18.98 5.27 -13.72
C LEU A 132 18.55 5.65 -12.30
N LEU A 133 18.42 4.67 -11.40
CA LEU A 133 18.02 4.87 -10.01
C LEU A 133 18.90 5.88 -9.28
N ALA A 134 20.21 5.85 -9.54
CA ALA A 134 21.18 6.79 -8.96
C ALA A 134 20.93 8.26 -9.31
N THR A 135 20.10 8.55 -10.32
CA THR A 135 19.77 9.92 -10.76
C THR A 135 18.43 10.42 -10.22
N ILE A 136 17.62 9.55 -9.61
CA ILE A 136 16.24 9.89 -9.22
C ILE A 136 16.19 10.58 -7.86
N ASP A 137 15.63 11.78 -7.84
CA ASP A 137 15.18 12.46 -6.64
C ASP A 137 13.80 11.91 -6.24
N VAL A 138 13.72 11.22 -5.10
CA VAL A 138 12.49 10.58 -4.63
C VAL A 138 11.41 11.58 -4.19
N ASP A 139 11.81 12.77 -3.75
CA ASP A 139 10.92 13.85 -3.30
C ASP A 139 10.41 14.70 -4.48
N ALA A 140 11.18 14.76 -5.57
CA ALA A 140 10.85 15.55 -6.75
C ALA A 140 11.24 14.85 -8.07
N ALA A 141 10.75 13.64 -8.31
CA ALA A 141 11.14 12.84 -9.48
C ALA A 141 10.89 13.55 -10.82
N TRP A 142 9.86 14.40 -10.90
CA TRP A 142 9.57 15.24 -12.08
C TRP A 142 10.68 16.26 -12.41
N ASN A 143 11.59 16.53 -11.48
CA ASN A 143 12.76 17.40 -11.66
C ASN A 143 14.07 16.60 -11.85
N SER A 144 14.01 15.27 -11.83
CA SER A 144 15.21 14.43 -12.02
C SER A 144 15.80 14.61 -13.42
N PRO A 145 17.10 14.33 -13.62
CA PRO A 145 17.70 14.30 -14.95
C PRO A 145 16.90 13.39 -15.89
N ASP A 146 16.68 13.85 -17.12
CA ASP A 146 15.90 13.15 -18.14
C ASP A 146 14.46 12.77 -17.74
N ALA A 147 13.86 13.42 -16.73
CA ALA A 147 12.52 13.09 -16.24
C ALA A 147 11.46 13.03 -17.35
N GLU A 148 11.43 13.99 -18.28
CA GLU A 148 10.49 13.97 -19.42
C GLU A 148 10.66 12.72 -20.29
N LYS A 149 11.91 12.32 -20.57
CA LYS A 149 12.22 11.13 -21.36
C LYS A 149 11.82 9.86 -20.62
N LEU A 150 12.19 9.74 -19.35
CA LEU A 150 11.87 8.59 -18.51
C LEU A 150 10.36 8.45 -18.29
N ASP A 151 9.63 9.56 -18.18
CA ASP A 151 8.19 9.55 -17.98
C ASP A 151 7.41 9.35 -19.29
N SER A 152 8.03 9.61 -20.44
CA SER A 152 7.39 9.44 -21.76
C SER A 152 7.26 7.99 -22.24
N ILE A 153 7.89 7.03 -21.54
CA ILE A 153 7.84 5.61 -21.86
C ILE A 153 7.31 4.80 -20.68
N SER A 154 6.65 3.69 -20.98
CA SER A 154 6.27 2.72 -19.96
C SER A 154 7.46 1.88 -19.51
N PHE A 155 7.36 1.28 -18.33
CA PHE A 155 8.32 0.28 -17.87
C PHE A 155 8.42 -0.91 -18.85
N GLY A 156 7.30 -1.31 -19.45
CA GLY A 156 7.24 -2.37 -20.46
C GLY A 156 8.03 -2.03 -21.72
N GLU A 157 7.90 -0.81 -22.23
CA GLU A 157 8.66 -0.30 -23.38
C GLU A 157 10.16 -0.22 -23.06
N TRP A 158 10.52 0.22 -21.85
CA TRP A 158 11.92 0.22 -21.42
C TRP A 158 12.51 -1.19 -21.38
N LEU A 159 11.77 -2.18 -20.87
CA LEU A 159 12.22 -3.59 -20.90
C LEU A 159 12.42 -4.09 -22.34
N ASP A 160 11.60 -3.66 -23.28
CA ASP A 160 11.75 -4.00 -24.70
C ASP A 160 13.00 -3.31 -25.31
N GLN A 161 13.25 -2.05 -24.98
CA GLN A 161 14.49 -1.34 -25.36
C GLN A 161 15.74 -1.99 -24.78
N GLN A 162 15.64 -2.49 -23.55
CA GLN A 162 16.68 -3.27 -22.91
C GLN A 162 16.79 -4.70 -23.48
N GLN A 163 15.98 -5.12 -24.45
CA GLN A 163 16.00 -6.50 -24.96
C GLN A 163 15.92 -7.53 -23.82
N ALA A 164 15.03 -7.29 -22.86
CA ALA A 164 14.82 -8.20 -21.74
C ALA A 164 14.35 -9.57 -22.27
N ALA A 165 14.98 -10.64 -21.80
CA ALA A 165 14.57 -11.99 -22.15
C ALA A 165 13.14 -12.26 -21.61
N PRO A 166 12.40 -13.22 -22.20
CA PRO A 166 11.05 -13.56 -21.74
C PRO A 166 10.96 -13.89 -20.24
N SER A 167 11.98 -14.56 -19.70
CA SER A 167 12.18 -14.86 -18.27
C SER A 167 12.26 -13.59 -17.42
N THR A 168 13.19 -12.68 -17.75
CA THR A 168 13.35 -11.36 -17.11
C THR A 168 12.05 -10.55 -17.19
N ARG A 169 11.39 -10.51 -18.34
CA ARG A 169 10.13 -9.79 -18.52
C ARG A 169 9.00 -10.37 -17.67
N ALA A 170 8.92 -11.70 -17.55
CA ALA A 170 7.93 -12.36 -16.70
C ALA A 170 8.14 -12.01 -15.22
N LEU A 171 9.38 -12.03 -14.75
CA LEU A 171 9.73 -11.64 -13.38
C LEU A 171 9.40 -10.17 -13.09
N MET A 172 9.75 -9.26 -13.99
CA MET A 172 9.41 -7.84 -13.86
C MET A 172 7.90 -7.59 -13.97
N THR A 173 7.18 -8.43 -14.72
CA THR A 173 5.71 -8.40 -14.77
C THR A 173 5.10 -8.80 -13.43
N ILE A 174 5.63 -9.84 -12.79
CA ILE A 174 5.23 -10.25 -11.44
C ILE A 174 5.48 -9.11 -10.45
N ALA A 175 6.69 -8.54 -10.41
CA ALA A 175 7.02 -7.41 -9.55
C ALA A 175 6.08 -6.21 -9.78
N SER A 176 5.79 -5.91 -11.05
CA SER A 176 4.90 -4.82 -11.43
C SER A 176 3.47 -5.01 -10.92
N LYS A 177 2.94 -6.25 -10.99
CA LYS A 177 1.64 -6.61 -10.45
C LYS A 177 1.59 -6.50 -8.93
N VAL A 178 2.66 -6.86 -8.22
CA VAL A 178 2.70 -6.72 -6.75
C VAL A 178 2.69 -5.27 -6.33
N GLN A 179 3.51 -4.41 -6.95
CA GLN A 179 3.72 -3.05 -6.45
C GLN A 179 2.69 -2.04 -6.96
N TRP A 180 2.28 -2.16 -8.22
CA TRP A 180 1.37 -1.20 -8.85
C TRP A 180 0.06 -1.84 -9.30
N GLY A 181 -0.13 -3.15 -9.12
CA GLY A 181 -1.38 -3.79 -9.51
C GLY A 181 -1.70 -3.71 -11.00
N CYS A 182 -0.68 -3.56 -11.85
CA CYS A 182 -0.80 -3.41 -13.29
C CYS A 182 0.31 -4.17 -14.04
N ASN A 183 0.25 -4.20 -15.38
CA ASN A 183 1.34 -4.72 -16.18
C ASN A 183 2.41 -3.64 -16.42
N PRO A 184 3.66 -4.02 -16.75
CA PRO A 184 4.74 -3.07 -17.02
C PRO A 184 4.43 -2.03 -18.09
N GLY A 185 3.64 -2.39 -19.12
CA GLY A 185 3.26 -1.49 -20.20
C GLY A 185 2.28 -0.38 -19.79
N GLU A 186 1.79 -0.40 -18.56
CA GLU A 186 0.70 0.47 -18.07
C GLU A 186 1.20 1.49 -17.04
N VAL A 187 2.47 1.39 -16.65
CA VAL A 187 3.09 2.27 -15.66
C VAL A 187 4.30 2.98 -16.25
N SER A 188 4.43 4.27 -15.95
CA SER A 188 5.57 5.12 -16.30
C SER A 188 6.88 4.55 -15.76
N LEU A 189 7.93 4.55 -16.58
CA LEU A 189 9.27 4.17 -16.12
C LEU A 189 9.76 5.12 -15.01
N LEU A 190 9.52 6.43 -15.13
CA LEU A 190 9.92 7.39 -14.08
C LEU A 190 9.25 7.06 -12.74
N HIS A 191 7.97 6.71 -12.74
CA HIS A 191 7.24 6.31 -11.53
C HIS A 191 7.82 5.04 -10.90
N VAL A 192 8.15 4.05 -11.75
CA VAL A 192 8.79 2.80 -11.32
C VAL A 192 10.14 3.06 -10.67
N LEU A 193 11.00 3.86 -11.32
CA LEU A 193 12.33 4.18 -10.82
C LEU A 193 12.26 4.95 -9.50
N ARG A 194 11.37 5.95 -9.39
CA ARG A 194 11.13 6.67 -8.14
C ARG A 194 10.76 5.72 -7.01
N TYR A 195 9.82 4.81 -7.25
CA TYR A 195 9.38 3.86 -6.24
C TYR A 195 10.51 2.93 -5.79
N ILE A 196 11.22 2.32 -6.75
CA ILE A 196 12.33 1.40 -6.46
C ILE A 196 13.43 2.11 -5.67
N GLN A 197 13.78 3.33 -6.06
CA GLN A 197 14.78 4.12 -5.35
C GLN A 197 14.31 4.46 -3.93
N ALA A 198 13.04 4.86 -3.77
CA ALA A 198 12.44 5.20 -2.49
C ALA A 198 12.38 4.04 -1.49
N VAL A 199 12.29 2.79 -1.96
CA VAL A 199 12.33 1.60 -1.11
C VAL A 199 13.72 1.01 -0.97
N GLY A 200 14.77 1.67 -1.47
CA GLY A 200 16.15 1.29 -1.27
C GLY A 200 16.74 0.34 -2.31
N GLY A 201 16.19 0.31 -3.52
CA GLY A 201 16.70 -0.46 -4.66
C GLY A 201 15.91 -1.73 -4.96
N LEU A 202 16.17 -2.32 -6.14
CA LEU A 202 15.44 -3.48 -6.65
C LEU A 202 15.62 -4.71 -5.75
N ASP A 203 16.84 -4.97 -5.29
CA ASP A 203 17.14 -6.13 -4.43
C ASP A 203 16.40 -6.05 -3.10
N HIS A 204 16.43 -4.89 -2.44
CA HIS A 204 15.71 -4.68 -1.18
C HIS A 204 14.19 -4.80 -1.37
N MET A 205 13.67 -4.37 -2.53
CA MET A 205 12.25 -4.46 -2.84
C MET A 205 11.74 -5.90 -2.95
N LEU A 206 12.57 -6.81 -3.45
CA LEU A 206 12.19 -8.20 -3.77
C LEU A 206 12.57 -9.21 -2.69
N ALA A 207 13.49 -8.88 -1.79
CA ALA A 207 14.02 -9.82 -0.80
C ALA A 207 13.12 -9.99 0.44
N VAL A 208 13.03 -11.23 0.94
CA VAL A 208 12.51 -11.54 2.28
C VAL A 208 13.56 -11.17 3.33
N GLU A 209 14.67 -11.90 3.39
CA GLU A 209 15.74 -11.61 4.35
C GLU A 209 16.43 -10.28 4.02
N GLY A 210 16.42 -9.34 4.97
CA GLY A 210 17.00 -8.01 4.79
C GLY A 210 16.23 -7.09 3.83
N GLY A 211 15.02 -7.48 3.40
CA GLY A 211 14.23 -6.73 2.42
C GLY A 211 12.81 -6.41 2.86
N GLN A 212 11.97 -6.02 1.90
CA GLN A 212 10.61 -5.51 2.13
C GLN A 212 9.66 -6.52 2.77
N GLN A 213 9.91 -7.83 2.62
CA GLN A 213 9.03 -8.90 3.09
C GLN A 213 9.57 -9.60 4.35
N GLN A 214 10.52 -9.00 5.08
CA GLN A 214 11.23 -9.64 6.19
C GLN A 214 10.32 -10.06 7.35
N ASP A 215 9.51 -9.14 7.87
CA ASP A 215 8.72 -9.36 9.07
C ASP A 215 7.24 -9.07 8.84
N ARG A 216 6.40 -9.68 9.67
CA ARG A 216 4.96 -9.41 9.77
C ARG A 216 4.62 -8.93 11.18
N ILE A 217 3.49 -8.26 11.33
CA ILE A 217 2.93 -7.96 12.65
C ILE A 217 2.12 -9.17 13.12
N THR A 218 2.47 -9.70 14.29
CA THR A 218 1.86 -10.93 14.84
C THR A 218 0.35 -10.78 15.00
N GLU A 219 -0.09 -9.60 15.46
CA GLU A 219 -1.50 -9.28 15.66
C GLU A 219 -2.20 -8.77 14.41
N THR A 220 -1.55 -8.79 13.24
CA THR A 220 -1.87 -8.09 11.98
C THR A 220 -1.58 -6.60 12.01
N THR A 221 -1.32 -6.00 10.86
CA THR A 221 -0.99 -4.58 10.73
C THR A 221 -2.13 -3.66 11.16
N GLN A 222 -3.39 -4.07 11.01
CA GLN A 222 -4.54 -3.22 11.36
C GLN A 222 -4.62 -3.00 12.87
N GLU A 223 -4.07 -3.92 13.67
CA GLU A 223 -4.05 -3.80 15.13
C GLU A 223 -3.30 -2.55 15.59
N ILE A 224 -2.23 -2.15 14.89
CA ILE A 224 -1.51 -0.90 15.18
C ILE A 224 -2.47 0.30 15.05
N ALA A 225 -3.26 0.34 13.97
CA ALA A 225 -4.24 1.40 13.74
C ALA A 225 -5.37 1.37 14.79
N ASN A 226 -5.86 0.19 15.15
CA ASN A 226 -6.90 0.02 16.17
C ASN A 226 -6.44 0.57 17.52
N ARG A 227 -5.25 0.19 17.99
CA ARG A 227 -4.72 0.65 19.28
C ARG A 227 -4.42 2.15 19.28
N LEU A 228 -3.95 2.70 18.16
CA LEU A 228 -3.76 4.14 18.02
C LEU A 228 -5.08 4.91 18.06
N ALA A 229 -6.10 4.40 17.37
CA ALA A 229 -7.44 4.99 17.39
C ALA A 229 -8.07 4.93 18.80
N GLU A 230 -7.89 3.83 19.53
CA GLU A 230 -8.33 3.69 20.93
C GLU A 230 -7.67 4.75 21.82
N LYS A 231 -6.35 4.96 21.67
CA LYS A 231 -5.61 6.01 22.39
C LYS A 231 -6.15 7.42 22.08
N LEU A 232 -6.52 7.69 20.83
CA LEU A 232 -7.10 8.97 20.40
C LEU A 232 -8.54 9.17 20.90
N GLY A 233 -9.26 8.08 21.17
CA GLY A 233 -10.60 8.04 21.74
C GLY A 233 -11.65 8.72 20.84
N ASP A 234 -12.52 9.52 21.44
CA ASP A 234 -13.62 10.23 20.79
C ASP A 234 -13.20 11.22 19.67
N ARG A 235 -11.90 11.41 19.45
CA ARG A 235 -11.36 12.19 18.32
C ARG A 235 -11.48 11.46 16.99
N VAL A 236 -11.64 10.14 16.98
CA VAL A 236 -11.81 9.35 15.75
C VAL A 236 -13.29 9.04 15.55
N VAL A 237 -13.86 9.54 14.46
CA VAL A 237 -15.27 9.37 14.13
C VAL A 237 -15.39 8.57 12.85
N LEU A 238 -15.91 7.34 12.98
CA LEU A 238 -16.19 6.41 11.89
C LEU A 238 -17.52 6.75 11.20
N ASP A 239 -17.83 6.06 10.11
CA ASP A 239 -19.08 6.22 9.34
C ASP A 239 -19.38 7.68 8.93
N THR A 240 -18.32 8.47 8.76
CA THR A 240 -18.40 9.92 8.57
C THR A 240 -17.65 10.30 7.30
N ARG A 241 -18.25 9.96 6.16
CA ARG A 241 -17.71 10.32 4.85
C ARG A 241 -17.75 11.82 4.63
N VAL A 242 -16.59 12.41 4.35
CA VAL A 242 -16.47 13.81 3.89
C VAL A 242 -16.93 13.92 2.44
N ARG A 243 -17.78 14.91 2.16
CA ARG A 243 -18.36 15.18 0.84
C ARG A 243 -17.84 16.45 0.22
N GLN A 244 -17.62 17.48 1.03
CA GLN A 244 -17.16 18.78 0.56
C GLN A 244 -16.25 19.43 1.60
N ILE A 245 -15.22 20.12 1.13
CA ILE A 245 -14.33 20.97 1.92
C ILE A 245 -14.37 22.36 1.29
N SER A 246 -14.92 23.34 2.02
CA SER A 246 -14.84 24.75 1.66
C SER A 246 -13.82 25.48 2.53
N GLN A 247 -13.22 26.53 2.01
CA GLN A 247 -12.22 27.32 2.74
C GLN A 247 -12.26 28.81 2.38
N ASP A 248 -11.89 29.64 3.35
CA ASP A 248 -11.76 31.09 3.23
C ASP A 248 -10.53 31.58 4.03
N ASP A 249 -10.44 32.89 4.22
CA ASP A 249 -9.34 33.52 4.94
C ASP A 249 -9.31 33.17 6.44
N ASP A 250 -10.41 32.70 7.03
CA ASP A 250 -10.55 32.44 8.46
C ASP A 250 -10.42 30.95 8.83
N GLY A 251 -10.70 30.04 7.89
CA GLY A 251 -10.63 28.61 8.13
C GLY A 251 -11.15 27.73 7.00
N VAL A 252 -11.55 26.53 7.38
CA VAL A 252 -12.17 25.50 6.52
C VAL A 252 -13.49 25.05 7.12
N THR A 253 -14.45 24.71 6.27
CA THR A 253 -15.70 24.05 6.65
C THR A 253 -15.79 22.71 5.95
N VAL A 254 -15.89 21.64 6.74
CA VAL A 254 -15.92 20.25 6.27
C VAL A 254 -17.36 19.73 6.38
N HIS A 255 -17.94 19.42 5.23
CA HIS A 255 -19.27 18.82 5.13
C HIS A 255 -19.16 17.31 5.01
N THR A 256 -19.91 16.61 5.85
CA THR A 256 -20.00 15.15 5.88
C THR A 256 -21.44 14.70 5.67
N ASP A 257 -21.67 13.40 5.59
CA ASP A 257 -23.04 12.84 5.51
C ASP A 257 -23.90 13.13 6.76
N SER A 258 -23.29 13.45 7.91
CA SER A 258 -23.97 13.54 9.20
C SER A 258 -23.76 14.86 9.96
N ALA A 259 -22.77 15.67 9.57
CA ALA A 259 -22.35 16.87 10.30
C ALA A 259 -21.62 17.89 9.42
N VAL A 260 -21.58 19.13 9.90
CA VAL A 260 -20.73 20.21 9.37
C VAL A 260 -19.78 20.65 10.47
N ILE A 261 -18.49 20.68 10.16
CA ILE A 261 -17.40 20.91 11.13
C ILE A 261 -16.56 22.09 10.64
N SER A 262 -16.27 23.05 11.53
CA SER A 262 -15.37 24.16 11.23
C SER A 262 -13.97 23.86 11.78
N ALA A 263 -12.93 24.20 11.02
CA ALA A 263 -11.55 24.08 11.47
C ALA A 263 -10.65 25.18 10.91
N LYS A 264 -9.40 25.26 11.38
CA LYS A 264 -8.39 26.21 10.83
C LYS A 264 -7.66 25.63 9.63
N TYR A 265 -7.40 24.32 9.66
CA TYR A 265 -6.77 23.56 8.58
C TYR A 265 -7.43 22.18 8.44
N VAL A 266 -7.22 21.56 7.28
CA VAL A 266 -7.60 20.16 7.05
C VAL A 266 -6.44 19.39 6.44
N ILE A 267 -6.20 18.18 6.93
CA ILE A 267 -5.25 17.22 6.34
C ILE A 267 -6.05 16.13 5.64
N VAL A 268 -5.87 15.97 4.34
CA VAL A 268 -6.52 14.93 3.55
C VAL A 268 -5.51 13.81 3.27
N THR A 269 -5.86 12.60 3.73
CA THR A 269 -4.98 11.41 3.62
C THR A 269 -5.41 10.42 2.55
N ALA A 270 -6.48 10.74 1.82
CA ALA A 270 -6.96 9.96 0.69
C ALA A 270 -5.93 9.93 -0.45
N ALA A 271 -5.78 8.77 -1.11
CA ALA A 271 -4.94 8.63 -2.28
C ALA A 271 -5.37 9.60 -3.38
N PRO A 272 -4.47 10.03 -4.30
CA PRO A 272 -4.76 11.05 -5.30
C PRO A 272 -6.07 10.84 -6.06
N GLU A 273 -6.33 9.63 -6.55
CA GLU A 273 -7.59 9.28 -7.24
C GLU A 273 -8.82 9.55 -6.36
N HIS A 274 -8.79 9.12 -5.10
CA HIS A 274 -9.94 9.20 -4.20
C HIS A 274 -10.23 10.61 -3.70
N ARG A 275 -9.31 11.58 -3.88
CA ARG A 275 -9.57 13.00 -3.61
C ARG A 275 -10.70 13.54 -4.50
N SER A 276 -10.88 12.98 -5.70
CA SER A 276 -11.99 13.35 -6.60
C SER A 276 -13.39 13.07 -6.02
N SER A 277 -13.47 12.27 -4.96
CA SER A 277 -14.72 11.96 -4.27
C SER A 277 -15.17 13.03 -3.26
N ILE A 278 -14.35 14.08 -3.09
CA ILE A 278 -14.57 15.24 -2.22
C ILE A 278 -14.66 16.46 -3.13
N GLU A 279 -15.71 17.26 -2.98
CA GLU A 279 -15.83 18.56 -3.63
C GLU A 279 -14.98 19.61 -2.87
N PHE A 280 -14.21 20.43 -3.58
CA PHE A 280 -13.40 21.49 -2.99
C PHE A 280 -13.90 22.87 -3.43
N LEU A 281 -14.07 23.79 -2.47
CA LEU A 281 -14.48 25.17 -2.72
C LEU A 281 -13.48 26.15 -2.06
N PRO A 282 -12.73 26.96 -2.83
CA PRO A 282 -12.68 27.02 -4.28
C PRO A 282 -12.15 25.72 -4.89
N ALA A 283 -12.46 25.51 -6.18
CA ALA A 283 -12.02 24.34 -6.95
C ALA A 283 -10.50 24.14 -6.86
N LEU A 284 -10.06 22.89 -6.98
CA LEU A 284 -8.64 22.55 -6.99
C LEU A 284 -7.96 23.20 -8.21
N PRO A 285 -6.67 23.57 -8.11
CA PRO A 285 -5.90 24.00 -9.27
C PRO A 285 -5.89 22.91 -10.35
N GLU A 286 -5.83 23.29 -11.63
CA GLU A 286 -5.84 22.38 -12.77
C GLU A 286 -4.81 21.25 -12.64
N LYS A 287 -3.61 21.56 -12.13
CA LYS A 287 -2.55 20.58 -11.90
C LYS A 287 -2.95 19.51 -10.87
N THR A 288 -3.61 19.91 -9.79
CA THR A 288 -4.11 19.00 -8.75
C THR A 288 -5.31 18.20 -9.25
N GLU A 289 -6.22 18.80 -10.01
CA GLU A 289 -7.30 18.05 -10.66
C GLU A 289 -6.76 17.00 -11.65
N GLY A 290 -5.78 17.37 -12.47
CA GLY A 290 -5.08 16.48 -13.38
C GLY A 290 -4.43 15.30 -12.66
N LEU A 291 -3.78 15.55 -11.51
CA LEU A 291 -3.23 14.49 -10.63
C LEU A 291 -4.31 13.47 -10.26
N THR A 292 -5.48 13.93 -9.76
CA THR A 292 -6.56 13.01 -9.34
C THR A 292 -7.09 12.11 -10.46
N ARG A 293 -6.98 12.54 -11.72
CA ARG A 293 -7.47 11.77 -12.89
C ARG A 293 -6.43 10.86 -13.51
N THR A 294 -5.15 11.12 -13.26
CA THR A 294 -4.02 10.46 -13.93
C THR A 294 -3.20 9.57 -13.01
N TRP A 295 -3.54 9.54 -11.72
CA TRP A 295 -2.93 8.68 -10.70
C TRP A 295 -3.94 7.66 -10.15
N PRO A 296 -4.52 6.80 -11.01
CA PRO A 296 -5.44 5.77 -10.55
C PRO A 296 -4.72 4.77 -9.65
N MET A 297 -5.41 4.27 -8.64
CA MET A 297 -4.92 3.16 -7.84
C MET A 297 -4.74 1.92 -8.71
N GLY A 298 -3.66 1.18 -8.46
CA GLY A 298 -3.51 -0.18 -8.94
C GLY A 298 -4.63 -1.10 -8.46
N ALA A 299 -4.65 -2.34 -8.93
CA ALA A 299 -5.52 -3.35 -8.33
C ALA A 299 -4.72 -4.61 -7.96
N LEU A 300 -4.96 -5.14 -6.76
CA LEU A 300 -4.33 -6.35 -6.29
C LEU A 300 -5.19 -7.03 -5.25
N SER A 301 -5.40 -8.32 -5.39
CA SER A 301 -6.28 -9.07 -4.51
C SER A 301 -5.48 -10.13 -3.75
N LYS A 302 -5.96 -10.48 -2.56
CA LYS A 302 -5.32 -11.48 -1.70
C LYS A 302 -6.31 -12.56 -1.33
N ALA A 303 -5.86 -13.80 -1.36
CA ALA A 303 -6.55 -14.93 -0.79
C ALA A 303 -5.69 -15.59 0.29
N PHE A 304 -6.34 -16.20 1.26
CA PHE A 304 -5.72 -17.00 2.31
C PHE A 304 -6.38 -18.36 2.33
N VAL A 305 -5.55 -19.40 2.29
CA VAL A 305 -6.01 -20.79 2.21
C VAL A 305 -5.43 -21.57 3.37
N ALA A 306 -6.30 -22.06 4.24
CA ALA A 306 -5.90 -22.82 5.44
C ALA A 306 -5.99 -24.33 5.21
N TYR A 307 -5.08 -25.05 5.85
CA TYR A 307 -4.98 -26.51 5.87
C TYR A 307 -4.71 -26.98 7.31
N ASP A 308 -5.02 -28.24 7.63
CA ASP A 308 -4.79 -28.79 8.99
C ASP A 308 -3.34 -28.60 9.48
N LYS A 309 -2.37 -28.70 8.55
CA LYS A 309 -0.94 -28.51 8.80
C LYS A 309 -0.27 -27.89 7.57
N PRO A 310 0.87 -27.19 7.72
CA PRO A 310 1.65 -26.68 6.60
C PRO A 310 2.37 -27.84 5.87
N PHE A 311 1.63 -28.62 5.08
CA PHE A 311 2.14 -29.84 4.44
C PHE A 311 3.32 -29.58 3.50
N TRP A 312 3.39 -28.40 2.88
CA TRP A 312 4.52 -27.98 2.04
C TRP A 312 5.84 -27.92 2.82
N ARG A 313 5.82 -27.52 4.10
CA ARG A 313 7.03 -27.56 4.95
C ARG A 313 7.55 -28.97 5.13
N ALA A 314 6.66 -29.96 5.26
CA ALA A 314 7.04 -31.37 5.39
C ALA A 314 7.67 -31.93 4.08
N GLU A 315 7.39 -31.31 2.94
CA GLU A 315 8.01 -31.60 1.65
C GLU A 315 9.29 -30.76 1.39
N GLY A 316 9.75 -30.00 2.38
CA GLY A 316 10.94 -29.16 2.28
C GLY A 316 10.73 -27.88 1.45
N LEU A 317 9.48 -27.42 1.31
CA LEU A 317 9.12 -26.20 0.58
C LEU A 317 8.86 -25.03 1.53
N SER A 318 9.23 -23.83 1.10
CA SER A 318 9.07 -22.59 1.88
C SER A 318 7.64 -22.06 1.92
N GLY A 319 6.78 -22.49 1.00
CA GLY A 319 5.48 -21.87 0.75
C GLY A 319 5.55 -20.58 -0.07
N GLU A 320 6.75 -20.16 -0.49
CA GLU A 320 6.92 -19.17 -1.54
C GLU A 320 6.82 -19.82 -2.92
N ALA A 321 6.03 -19.22 -3.79
CA ALA A 321 5.93 -19.63 -5.18
C ALA A 321 5.73 -18.45 -6.12
N LEU A 322 6.20 -18.59 -7.35
CA LEU A 322 6.01 -17.64 -8.44
C LEU A 322 5.35 -18.33 -9.62
N MET A 323 4.42 -17.64 -10.27
CA MET A 323 3.72 -18.17 -11.44
C MET A 323 3.47 -17.11 -12.51
N ASP A 324 3.77 -17.44 -13.77
CA ASP A 324 3.55 -16.55 -14.92
C ASP A 324 2.11 -16.54 -15.43
N THR A 325 1.30 -17.53 -15.05
CA THR A 325 0.00 -17.82 -15.65
C THR A 325 -1.12 -17.98 -14.63
N GLY A 326 -2.28 -17.40 -14.92
CA GLY A 326 -3.53 -17.61 -14.19
C GLY A 326 -3.82 -16.59 -13.08
N THR A 327 -4.65 -17.00 -12.10
CA THR A 327 -5.26 -16.14 -11.08
C THR A 327 -4.28 -15.78 -9.96
N ALA A 328 -3.74 -16.78 -9.27
CA ALA A 328 -2.62 -16.66 -8.36
C ALA A 328 -1.36 -16.32 -9.14
N PHE A 329 -0.42 -15.59 -8.56
CA PHE A 329 0.88 -15.37 -9.19
C PHE A 329 2.05 -15.32 -8.21
N ILE A 330 1.77 -15.11 -6.90
CA ILE A 330 2.74 -15.30 -5.82
C ILE A 330 2.05 -15.94 -4.62
N THR A 331 2.75 -16.80 -3.89
CA THR A 331 2.32 -17.29 -2.58
C THR A 331 3.36 -17.03 -1.50
N PHE A 332 2.94 -16.99 -0.24
CA PHE A 332 3.81 -16.97 0.94
C PHE A 332 3.21 -17.82 2.06
N ASP A 333 4.06 -18.46 2.84
CA ASP A 333 3.66 -19.13 4.07
C ASP A 333 3.43 -18.10 5.19
N VAL A 334 2.20 -18.06 5.71
CA VAL A 334 1.79 -17.16 6.78
C VAL A 334 1.33 -17.90 8.03
N THR A 335 1.64 -19.20 8.12
CA THR A 335 1.28 -20.11 9.21
C THR A 335 1.77 -19.58 10.56
N PRO A 336 0.90 -19.54 11.59
CA PRO A 336 1.31 -19.20 12.95
C PRO A 336 2.18 -20.31 13.58
N ASP A 337 2.94 -19.98 14.62
CA ASP A 337 3.82 -20.94 15.33
C ASP A 337 3.08 -22.20 15.79
N ASN A 338 1.84 -22.04 16.24
CA ASN A 338 0.95 -23.12 16.64
C ASN A 338 -0.41 -22.92 15.98
N GLY A 339 -0.74 -23.73 14.97
CA GLY A 339 -2.03 -23.62 14.30
C GLY A 339 -2.07 -24.32 12.93
N PRO A 340 -3.11 -24.02 12.13
CA PRO A 340 -3.25 -24.55 10.79
C PRO A 340 -2.16 -24.02 9.86
N GLY A 341 -1.81 -24.78 8.83
CA GLY A 341 -0.96 -24.27 7.75
C GLY A 341 -1.73 -23.25 6.92
N ILE A 342 -1.18 -22.07 6.66
CA ILE A 342 -1.85 -21.03 5.88
C ILE A 342 -0.92 -20.52 4.77
N LEU A 343 -1.42 -20.55 3.53
CA LEU A 343 -0.81 -19.86 2.39
C LEU A 343 -1.56 -18.58 2.10
N MET A 344 -0.84 -17.47 2.06
CA MET A 344 -1.31 -16.22 1.44
C MET A 344 -1.02 -16.29 -0.06
N VAL A 345 -1.96 -15.82 -0.87
CA VAL A 345 -1.90 -15.86 -2.33
C VAL A 345 -2.22 -14.49 -2.92
N PHE A 346 -1.29 -13.92 -3.66
CA PHE A 346 -1.54 -12.74 -4.49
C PHE A 346 -2.27 -13.13 -5.77
N CYS A 347 -3.38 -12.44 -6.05
CA CYS A 347 -4.29 -12.73 -7.15
C CYS A 347 -4.39 -11.54 -8.11
N ALA A 348 -4.26 -11.81 -9.41
CA ALA A 348 -4.33 -10.78 -10.45
C ALA A 348 -5.78 -10.25 -10.58
N PRO A 349 -6.02 -8.95 -10.39
CA PRO A 349 -7.36 -8.40 -10.16
C PRO A 349 -8.27 -8.45 -11.40
N ARG A 350 -7.71 -8.25 -12.61
CA ARG A 350 -8.46 -7.99 -13.86
C ARG A 350 -9.47 -9.07 -14.22
N VAL A 351 -9.27 -10.28 -13.70
CA VAL A 351 -10.19 -11.41 -13.89
C VAL A 351 -10.68 -11.93 -12.55
N TYR A 352 -9.82 -11.94 -11.53
CA TYR A 352 -10.17 -12.47 -10.21
C TYR A 352 -11.35 -11.73 -9.57
N ASP A 353 -11.33 -10.41 -9.58
CA ASP A 353 -12.31 -9.58 -8.86
C ASP A 353 -13.71 -9.66 -9.49
N GLY A 354 -13.78 -10.05 -10.77
CA GLY A 354 -15.05 -10.23 -11.48
C GLY A 354 -15.73 -11.59 -11.26
N PHE A 355 -15.03 -12.57 -10.68
CA PHE A 355 -15.62 -13.87 -10.36
C PHE A 355 -16.41 -13.84 -9.05
N ASP A 356 -17.42 -14.69 -8.95
CA ASP A 356 -18.10 -14.96 -7.68
C ASP A 356 -17.15 -15.65 -6.67
N PRO A 357 -17.44 -15.58 -5.36
CA PRO A 357 -16.55 -16.14 -4.32
C PRO A 357 -16.22 -17.63 -4.48
N GLU A 358 -17.15 -18.46 -4.97
CA GLU A 358 -16.91 -19.89 -5.14
C GLU A 358 -15.95 -20.16 -6.30
N THR A 359 -16.14 -19.45 -7.41
CA THR A 359 -15.22 -19.51 -8.56
C THR A 359 -13.82 -19.02 -8.18
N ARG A 360 -13.70 -17.95 -7.40
CA ARG A 360 -12.40 -17.44 -6.90
C ARG A 360 -11.69 -18.49 -6.05
N ARG A 361 -12.39 -19.07 -5.08
CA ARG A 361 -11.88 -20.17 -4.25
C ARG A 361 -11.40 -21.34 -5.10
N SER A 362 -12.24 -21.84 -6.01
CA SER A 362 -11.91 -22.99 -6.85
C SER A 362 -10.66 -22.76 -7.70
N ARG A 363 -10.52 -21.57 -8.31
CA ARG A 363 -9.34 -21.24 -9.12
C ARG A 363 -8.06 -21.14 -8.30
N VAL A 364 -8.10 -20.48 -7.14
CA VAL A 364 -6.94 -20.38 -6.25
C VAL A 364 -6.53 -21.78 -5.77
N VAL A 365 -7.47 -22.60 -5.32
CA VAL A 365 -7.19 -23.96 -4.85
C VAL A 365 -6.61 -24.83 -5.96
N GLN A 366 -7.15 -24.75 -7.18
CA GLN A 366 -6.60 -25.51 -8.31
C GLN A 366 -5.15 -25.12 -8.61
N GLN A 367 -4.81 -23.83 -8.55
CA GLN A 367 -3.43 -23.39 -8.77
C GLN A 367 -2.50 -23.78 -7.61
N LEU A 368 -3.01 -23.83 -6.37
CA LEU A 368 -2.24 -24.38 -5.27
C LEU A 368 -1.98 -25.89 -5.45
N VAL A 369 -2.88 -26.63 -6.10
CA VAL A 369 -2.64 -28.03 -6.50
C VAL A 369 -1.54 -28.12 -7.56
N ASP A 370 -1.51 -27.22 -8.53
CA ASP A 370 -0.45 -27.18 -9.54
C ASP A 370 0.93 -26.88 -8.92
N LEU A 371 0.96 -26.04 -7.89
CA LEU A 371 2.20 -25.64 -7.17
C LEU A 371 2.65 -26.65 -6.11
N TYR A 372 1.74 -27.17 -5.29
CA TYR A 372 2.04 -27.93 -4.08
C TYR A 372 1.51 -29.37 -4.11
N GLY A 373 0.86 -29.79 -5.19
CA GLY A 373 0.37 -31.14 -5.39
C GLY A 373 -1.02 -31.41 -4.75
N PRO A 374 -1.49 -32.67 -4.81
CA PRO A 374 -2.88 -33.03 -4.51
C PRO A 374 -3.36 -32.72 -3.10
N GLN A 375 -2.45 -32.57 -2.12
CA GLN A 375 -2.82 -32.21 -0.74
C GLN A 375 -3.49 -30.83 -0.69
N ALA A 376 -3.10 -29.90 -1.57
CA ALA A 376 -3.68 -28.57 -1.67
C ALA A 376 -5.17 -28.56 -2.06
N ALA A 377 -5.72 -29.68 -2.56
CA ALA A 377 -7.11 -29.75 -3.00
C ALA A 377 -8.12 -29.70 -1.84
N ASN A 378 -7.67 -29.88 -0.60
CA ASN A 378 -8.54 -30.04 0.58
C ASN A 378 -8.28 -28.95 1.63
N PRO A 379 -8.57 -27.67 1.34
CA PRO A 379 -8.45 -26.60 2.33
C PRO A 379 -9.54 -26.74 3.40
N ILE A 380 -9.19 -26.48 4.65
CA ILE A 380 -10.12 -26.47 5.78
C ILE A 380 -10.89 -25.15 5.85
N ASP A 381 -10.31 -24.05 5.33
CA ASP A 381 -10.95 -22.75 5.25
C ASP A 381 -10.32 -21.86 4.17
N TYR A 382 -11.04 -20.82 3.76
CA TYR A 382 -10.66 -19.90 2.70
C TYR A 382 -11.28 -18.52 2.92
N VAL A 383 -10.48 -17.46 2.77
CA VAL A 383 -10.96 -16.08 2.73
C VAL A 383 -10.22 -15.30 1.65
N ASP A 384 -10.88 -14.35 1.01
CA ASP A 384 -10.23 -13.42 0.09
C ASP A 384 -10.71 -11.98 0.24
N HIS A 385 -9.93 -11.06 -0.32
CA HIS A 385 -10.27 -9.66 -0.39
C HIS A 385 -9.83 -9.07 -1.72
N CYS A 386 -10.80 -8.47 -2.42
CA CYS A 386 -10.62 -7.86 -3.72
C CYS A 386 -10.48 -6.34 -3.59
N TRP A 387 -9.26 -5.83 -3.40
CA TRP A 387 -9.05 -4.38 -3.23
C TRP A 387 -9.52 -3.59 -4.45
N GLY A 388 -9.33 -4.11 -5.66
CA GLY A 388 -9.77 -3.45 -6.90
C GLY A 388 -11.29 -3.23 -6.99
N ALA A 389 -12.07 -4.02 -6.25
CA ALA A 389 -13.54 -3.96 -6.20
C ALA A 389 -14.08 -3.44 -4.86
N GLU A 390 -13.23 -2.86 -4.00
CA GLU A 390 -13.67 -2.32 -2.72
C GLU A 390 -14.59 -1.09 -2.93
N PRO A 391 -15.75 -1.02 -2.26
CA PRO A 391 -16.80 -0.07 -2.65
C PRO A 391 -16.54 1.39 -2.24
N PHE A 392 -15.70 1.64 -1.24
CA PHE A 392 -15.50 2.98 -0.68
C PHE A 392 -14.30 3.70 -1.27
N ALA A 393 -13.17 3.03 -1.38
CA ALA A 393 -11.93 3.51 -1.97
C ALA A 393 -11.22 2.31 -2.64
N PRO A 394 -11.63 1.96 -3.87
CA PRO A 394 -11.09 0.81 -4.60
C PRO A 394 -9.61 1.01 -4.94
N GLY A 395 -8.91 -0.11 -5.03
CA GLY A 395 -7.55 -0.22 -5.51
C GLY A 395 -6.49 -0.32 -4.42
N GLY A 396 -5.26 -0.55 -4.87
CA GLY A 396 -4.10 -0.91 -4.08
C GLY A 396 -3.11 -1.76 -4.90
N PRO A 397 -1.85 -1.89 -4.45
CA PRO A 397 -1.32 -1.30 -3.23
C PRO A 397 -0.83 0.14 -3.42
N HIS A 398 -0.45 0.54 -4.64
CA HIS A 398 0.03 1.88 -5.00
C HIS A 398 -0.56 2.34 -6.34
N PRO A 399 -0.59 3.65 -6.68
CA PRO A 399 -1.05 4.12 -7.99
C PRO A 399 -0.28 3.54 -9.18
N ALA A 400 -1.02 3.12 -10.20
CA ALA A 400 -0.53 2.70 -11.51
C ALA A 400 -0.44 3.91 -12.45
N VAL A 401 0.54 4.78 -12.19
CA VAL A 401 0.69 6.07 -12.90
C VAL A 401 1.20 5.83 -14.31
N GLY A 402 0.42 6.21 -15.31
CA GLY A 402 0.78 6.07 -16.73
C GLY A 402 1.85 7.07 -17.20
N PRO A 403 2.42 6.87 -18.40
CA PRO A 403 3.37 7.81 -18.99
C PRO A 403 2.86 9.27 -19.04
N TYR A 404 3.79 10.22 -18.96
CA TYR A 404 3.60 11.68 -18.90
C TYR A 404 2.92 12.24 -17.63
N ALA A 405 2.31 11.41 -16.79
CA ALA A 405 1.55 11.89 -15.63
C ALA A 405 2.45 12.35 -14.48
N VAL A 406 3.66 11.81 -14.32
CA VAL A 406 4.57 12.18 -13.23
C VAL A 406 5.12 13.58 -13.45
N THR A 407 5.62 13.88 -14.64
CA THR A 407 6.17 15.19 -15.01
C THR A 407 5.08 16.26 -15.11
N SER A 408 3.90 15.90 -15.63
CA SER A 408 2.79 16.85 -15.77
C SER A 408 2.18 17.25 -14.43
N TYR A 409 2.03 16.30 -13.49
CA TYR A 409 1.21 16.51 -12.30
C TYR A 409 1.89 16.20 -10.97
N GLY A 410 3.04 15.53 -10.96
CA GLY A 410 3.66 14.99 -9.75
C GLY A 410 3.91 16.01 -8.63
N SER A 411 4.25 17.26 -8.96
CA SER A 411 4.46 18.29 -7.93
C SER A 411 3.20 18.60 -7.10
N ALA A 412 2.01 18.34 -7.64
CA ALA A 412 0.75 18.51 -6.93
C ALA A 412 0.50 17.44 -5.85
N LEU A 413 1.38 16.43 -5.70
CA LEU A 413 1.27 15.43 -4.63
C LEU A 413 1.31 16.06 -3.24
N THR A 414 2.17 17.06 -3.06
CA THR A 414 2.51 17.67 -1.76
C THR A 414 2.15 19.15 -1.65
N GLU A 415 1.96 19.84 -2.79
CA GLU A 415 1.58 21.27 -2.83
C GLU A 415 0.21 21.51 -2.15
N PRO A 416 0.15 22.28 -1.04
CA PRO A 416 -1.11 22.57 -0.35
C PRO A 416 -2.06 23.42 -1.21
N HIS A 417 -3.37 23.21 -1.05
CA HIS A 417 -4.41 24.08 -1.61
C HIS A 417 -4.95 24.99 -0.51
N GLY A 418 -4.29 26.13 -0.31
CA GLY A 418 -4.62 27.06 0.77
C GLY A 418 -4.42 26.43 2.16
N ARG A 419 -5.53 26.16 2.85
CA ARG A 419 -5.62 25.53 4.18
C ARG A 419 -5.80 24.01 4.11
N VAL A 420 -5.85 23.43 2.91
CA VAL A 420 -5.93 21.98 2.67
C VAL A 420 -4.52 21.43 2.44
N HIS A 421 -4.11 20.50 3.30
CA HIS A 421 -2.82 19.83 3.24
C HIS A 421 -2.96 18.36 2.86
N TRP A 422 -2.00 17.84 2.10
CA TRP A 422 -1.99 16.44 1.67
C TRP A 422 -1.07 15.61 2.56
N SER A 423 -1.52 14.41 2.91
CA SER A 423 -0.72 13.37 3.53
C SER A 423 -1.13 12.01 2.96
N GLY A 424 -0.56 10.93 3.46
CA GLY A 424 -0.71 9.59 2.89
C GLY A 424 0.55 9.15 2.16
N THR A 425 0.72 7.83 2.05
CA THR A 425 1.97 7.20 1.60
C THR A 425 2.40 7.65 0.20
N GLU A 426 1.47 8.05 -0.67
CA GLU A 426 1.77 8.59 -2.00
C GLU A 426 2.58 9.90 -1.97
N THR A 427 2.47 10.64 -0.87
CA THR A 427 3.16 11.92 -0.66
C THR A 427 4.56 11.75 -0.04
N ALA A 428 4.99 10.51 0.22
CA ALA A 428 6.30 10.22 0.79
C ALA A 428 7.38 10.27 -0.30
N GLY A 429 8.58 10.76 0.03
CA GLY A 429 9.79 10.54 -0.77
C GLY A 429 10.26 9.11 -0.55
N GLU A 430 10.97 8.89 0.56
CA GLU A 430 11.33 7.54 0.99
C GLU A 430 10.13 6.72 1.47
N TRP A 431 10.18 5.41 1.23
CA TRP A 431 9.18 4.44 1.67
C TRP A 431 7.77 4.67 1.12
N VAL A 432 7.66 5.35 -0.03
CA VAL A 432 6.41 5.52 -0.76
C VAL A 432 5.70 4.19 -0.99
N GLY A 433 4.38 4.17 -0.81
CA GLY A 433 3.56 2.95 -0.95
C GLY A 433 3.54 2.03 0.28
N THR A 434 4.39 2.26 1.28
CA THR A 434 4.47 1.43 2.49
C THR A 434 3.69 2.02 3.68
N LEU A 435 3.51 1.22 4.73
CA LEU A 435 3.02 1.70 6.03
C LEU A 435 3.98 2.72 6.65
N ASN A 436 5.30 2.53 6.49
CA ASN A 436 6.32 3.43 7.02
C ASN A 436 6.22 4.83 6.38
N GLY A 437 6.08 4.89 5.05
CA GLY A 437 5.83 6.14 4.34
C GLY A 437 4.54 6.83 4.78
N ALA A 438 3.50 6.06 5.10
CA ALA A 438 2.27 6.63 5.68
C ALA A 438 2.52 7.28 7.05
N VAL A 439 3.23 6.61 7.96
CA VAL A 439 3.58 7.16 9.28
C VAL A 439 4.42 8.43 9.14
N LEU A 440 5.49 8.39 8.34
CA LEU A 440 6.40 9.52 8.12
C LEU A 440 5.68 10.74 7.54
N THR A 441 4.81 10.54 6.55
CA THR A 441 4.04 11.63 5.94
C THR A 441 2.97 12.19 6.88
N GLY A 442 2.40 11.36 7.76
CA GLY A 442 1.52 11.82 8.84
C GLY A 442 2.24 12.77 9.80
N LEU A 443 3.41 12.37 10.29
CA LEU A 443 4.25 13.19 11.17
C LEU A 443 4.65 14.53 10.50
N ARG A 444 5.20 14.45 9.28
CA ARG A 444 5.63 15.63 8.52
C ARG A 444 4.50 16.63 8.30
N THR A 445 3.33 16.15 7.85
CA THR A 445 2.20 17.05 7.56
C THR A 445 1.61 17.64 8.84
N ALA A 446 1.58 16.89 9.95
CA ALA A 446 1.20 17.42 11.25
C ALA A 446 2.09 18.60 11.68
N GLU A 447 3.41 18.46 11.57
CA GLU A 447 4.36 19.51 11.93
C GLU A 447 4.22 20.76 11.04
N GLN A 448 4.04 20.57 9.73
CA GLN A 448 3.79 21.67 8.80
C GLN A 448 2.52 22.45 9.14
N VAL A 449 1.44 21.76 9.51
CA VAL A 449 0.17 22.41 9.90
C VAL A 449 0.30 23.08 11.26
N ALA A 450 0.98 22.45 12.22
CA ALA A 450 1.21 23.04 13.54
C ALA A 450 2.05 24.33 13.47
N GLN A 451 3.08 24.35 12.62
CA GLN A 451 3.86 25.57 12.36
C GLN A 451 2.98 26.69 11.81
N ARG A 452 2.04 26.38 10.93
CA ARG A 452 1.08 27.36 10.37
C ARG A 452 0.05 27.85 11.41
N LEU A 453 -0.24 27.03 12.42
CA LEU A 453 -1.03 27.43 13.59
C LEU A 453 -0.24 28.27 14.59
N GLY A 454 1.08 28.42 14.41
CA GLY A 454 1.96 29.13 15.34
C GLY A 454 2.28 28.33 16.61
N VAL A 455 2.16 27.00 16.56
CA VAL A 455 2.53 26.09 17.65
C VAL A 455 3.99 25.66 17.45
N GLU A 456 4.87 25.97 18.40
CA GLU A 456 6.27 25.51 18.36
C GLU A 456 6.35 24.00 18.59
N GLY A 457 7.19 23.31 17.81
CA GLY A 457 7.44 21.88 17.94
C GLY A 457 7.94 21.54 19.35
N ALA A 458 7.38 20.50 19.97
CA ALA A 458 7.98 19.91 21.16
C ALA A 458 9.43 19.51 20.80
N SER A 459 10.39 20.09 21.51
CA SER A 459 11.82 19.79 21.35
C SER A 459 12.02 18.28 21.55
N GLU A 460 12.75 17.65 20.62
CA GLU A 460 13.06 16.21 20.62
C GLU A 460 13.61 15.68 21.95
#